data_AF-A0A8D2PAG6-F1
#
_entry.id   AF-A0A8D2PAG6-F1
#
_cell.length_a   1.000
_cell.length_b   1.000
_cell.length_c   1.000
_cell.angle_alpha   90.00
_cell.angle_beta   90.00
_cell.angle_gamma   90.00
#
_symmetry.space_group_name_H-M   'P 1'
#
loop_
_entity.id
_entity.type
_entity.pdbx_description
1 polymer ?
#
loop_
_entity_poly.entity_id
_entity_poly.type
_entity_poly.pdbx_seq_one_letter_code
_entity_poly.pdbx_strand_id
1 'polypeptide(L)'
;MGLELLKNAQNEIHFRMWYKKLLAALQFCVGKTLNNEFSKEEKLIKILEDIATKLKAASDAKRKEVLKVELSRLQQFFQEVKLCRLPLNPALVVQGIEADSCSYFTSNAFPLKISFTNANAPSGNINVIFKVGDDLRQDMLVLQIIRVMDSIWLQEGLDMQMIIYRCLSTGKGQGLVQMVPDATTLAKIHRESGLIGPLKENTIKKWFRHHHPLESSYQEVTS
;
A
#
# COMPACT_ATOMS: atom_id res chain seq x y z
N MET A 1 12.06 -4.58 -6.32
CA MET A 1 11.10 -4.65 -7.44
C MET A 1 11.28 -5.91 -8.30
N GLY A 2 12.45 -6.16 -8.92
CA GLY A 2 12.63 -7.33 -9.80
C GLY A 2 12.41 -8.70 -9.15
N LEU A 3 12.86 -8.91 -7.89
CA LEU A 3 12.76 -10.22 -7.23
C LEU A 3 11.31 -10.62 -6.87
N GLU A 4 10.52 -9.69 -6.33
CA GLU A 4 9.14 -9.99 -5.95
C GLU A 4 8.23 -10.21 -7.16
N LEU A 5 8.47 -9.47 -8.25
CA LEU A 5 7.83 -9.73 -9.54
C LEU A 5 8.15 -11.14 -10.03
N LEU A 6 9.42 -11.56 -9.99
CA LEU A 6 9.85 -12.91 -10.37
C LEU A 6 9.26 -13.99 -9.45
N LYS A 7 9.18 -13.74 -8.14
CA LYS A 7 8.53 -14.64 -7.16
C LYS A 7 7.03 -14.80 -7.45
N ASN A 8 6.31 -13.70 -7.68
CA ASN A 8 4.89 -13.76 -8.03
C ASN A 8 4.65 -14.48 -9.33
N ALA A 9 5.52 -14.27 -10.32
CA ALA A 9 5.43 -14.90 -11.61
C ALA A 9 5.62 -16.43 -11.54
N GLN A 10 6.18 -16.98 -10.45
CA GLN A 10 6.21 -18.44 -10.23
C GLN A 10 4.82 -19.07 -10.01
N ASN A 11 3.79 -18.25 -9.73
CA ASN A 11 2.42 -18.72 -9.68
C ASN A 11 1.81 -18.91 -11.08
N GLU A 12 2.46 -18.43 -12.14
CA GLU A 12 2.08 -18.67 -13.53
C GLU A 12 2.39 -20.11 -13.93
N ILE A 13 1.36 -20.92 -14.15
CA ILE A 13 1.49 -22.36 -14.44
C ILE A 13 2.39 -22.62 -15.66
N HIS A 14 2.24 -21.81 -16.70
CA HIS A 14 2.95 -21.98 -17.97
C HIS A 14 4.45 -21.64 -17.90
N PHE A 15 4.84 -20.71 -17.01
CA PHE A 15 6.20 -20.17 -16.97
C PHE A 15 6.92 -20.41 -15.63
N ARG A 16 6.26 -21.07 -14.68
CA ARG A 16 6.78 -21.35 -13.33
C ARG A 16 8.21 -21.88 -13.32
N MET A 17 8.52 -22.86 -14.17
CA MET A 17 9.86 -23.43 -14.24
C MET A 17 10.92 -22.41 -14.67
N TRP A 18 10.58 -21.54 -15.61
CA TRP A 18 11.48 -20.51 -16.11
C TRP A 18 11.72 -19.43 -15.05
N TYR A 19 10.65 -18.95 -14.41
CA TYR A 19 10.75 -18.00 -13.31
C TYR A 19 11.51 -18.55 -12.10
N LYS A 20 11.39 -19.86 -11.80
CA LYS A 20 12.20 -20.51 -10.77
C LYS A 20 13.69 -20.49 -11.10
N LYS A 21 14.06 -20.80 -12.35
CA LYS A 21 15.47 -20.75 -12.80
C LYS A 21 16.02 -19.33 -12.76
N LEU A 22 15.26 -18.35 -13.24
CA LEU A 22 15.65 -16.94 -13.20
C LEU A 22 15.81 -16.43 -11.76
N LEU A 23 14.89 -16.80 -10.85
CA LEU A 23 14.99 -16.43 -9.46
C LEU A 23 16.26 -17.03 -8.82
N ALA A 24 16.52 -18.32 -9.04
CA ALA A 24 17.70 -18.98 -8.49
C ALA A 24 19.00 -18.36 -9.03
N ALA A 25 19.06 -18.07 -10.33
CA ALA A 25 20.20 -17.37 -10.92
C ALA A 25 20.40 -15.98 -10.31
N LEU A 26 19.32 -15.21 -10.15
CA LEU A 26 19.37 -13.89 -9.53
C LEU A 26 19.87 -13.98 -8.08
N GLN A 27 19.31 -14.88 -7.27
CA GLN A 27 19.72 -15.11 -5.88
C GLN A 27 21.19 -15.52 -5.77
N PHE A 28 21.70 -16.31 -6.72
CA PHE A 28 23.11 -16.67 -6.77
C PHE A 28 24.01 -15.45 -7.06
N CYS A 29 23.58 -14.55 -7.95
CA CYS A 29 24.39 -13.42 -8.40
C CYS A 29 24.38 -12.19 -7.46
N VAL A 30 23.28 -11.93 -6.75
CA VAL A 30 23.10 -10.66 -5.99
C VAL A 30 23.89 -10.56 -4.68
N GLY A 31 24.49 -11.67 -4.25
CA GLY A 31 25.27 -11.72 -3.01
C GLY A 31 24.44 -11.76 -1.72
N LYS A 32 25.13 -11.94 -0.59
CA LYS A 32 24.52 -12.20 0.73
C LYS A 32 23.68 -11.03 1.23
N THR A 33 24.13 -9.80 1.04
CA THR A 33 23.44 -8.60 1.56
C THR A 33 22.04 -8.48 0.98
N LEU A 34 21.90 -8.56 -0.35
CA LEU A 34 20.59 -8.43 -0.98
C LEU A 34 19.69 -9.65 -0.71
N ASN A 35 20.25 -10.85 -0.65
CA ASN A 35 19.50 -12.05 -0.23
C ASN A 35 18.96 -11.94 1.21
N ASN A 36 19.71 -11.31 2.12
CA ASN A 36 19.25 -11.05 3.48
C ASN A 36 18.05 -10.08 3.48
N GLU A 37 18.10 -9.01 2.67
CA GLU A 37 16.96 -8.09 2.53
C GLU A 37 15.73 -8.79 1.97
N PHE A 38 15.88 -9.62 0.93
CA PHE A 38 14.78 -10.42 0.40
C PHE A 38 14.19 -11.40 1.43
N SER A 39 15.02 -11.93 2.32
CA SER A 39 14.59 -12.81 3.40
C SER A 39 13.78 -12.04 4.46
N LYS A 40 14.14 -10.77 4.72
CA LYS A 40 13.37 -9.89 5.61
C LYS A 40 12.04 -9.50 4.99
N GLU A 41 12.02 -9.11 3.71
CA GLU A 41 10.81 -8.79 2.95
C GLU A 41 9.83 -9.98 2.96
N GLU A 42 10.31 -11.20 2.71
CA GLU A 42 9.48 -12.41 2.73
C GLU A 42 8.87 -12.68 4.11
N LYS A 43 9.66 -12.55 5.18
CA LYS A 43 9.15 -12.67 6.55
C LYS A 43 8.12 -11.58 6.87
N LEU A 44 8.36 -10.34 6.46
CA LEU A 44 7.43 -9.23 6.65
C LEU A 44 6.09 -9.51 5.95
N ILE A 45 6.12 -9.88 4.67
CA ILE A 45 4.91 -10.23 3.91
C ILE A 45 4.16 -11.38 4.55
N LYS A 46 4.87 -12.42 5.01
CA LYS A 46 4.24 -13.57 5.67
C LYS A 46 3.55 -13.18 6.97
N ILE A 47 4.19 -12.31 7.77
CA ILE A 47 3.57 -11.77 8.98
C ILE A 47 2.28 -11.03 8.60
N LEU A 48 2.32 -10.10 7.63
CA LEU A 48 1.15 -9.33 7.21
C LEU A 48 0.01 -10.20 6.67
N GLU A 49 0.32 -11.24 5.89
CA GLU A 49 -0.64 -12.24 5.39
C GLU A 49 -1.38 -12.93 6.54
N ASP A 50 -0.64 -13.41 7.54
CA ASP A 50 -1.22 -14.06 8.71
C ASP A 50 -2.11 -13.08 9.51
N ILE A 51 -1.69 -11.82 9.71
CA ILE A 51 -2.50 -10.81 10.42
C ILE A 51 -3.82 -10.61 9.67
N ALA A 52 -3.76 -10.39 8.36
CA ALA A 52 -4.94 -10.13 7.52
C ALA A 52 -5.89 -11.32 7.53
N THR A 53 -5.35 -12.54 7.44
CA THR A 53 -6.13 -13.78 7.47
C THR A 53 -6.83 -13.98 8.82
N LYS A 54 -6.12 -13.73 9.93
CA LYS A 54 -6.69 -13.79 11.29
C LYS A 54 -7.78 -12.75 11.50
N LEU A 55 -7.61 -11.52 11.01
CA LEU A 55 -8.65 -10.50 11.10
C LEU A 55 -9.89 -10.85 10.29
N LYS A 56 -9.71 -11.43 9.10
CA LYS A 56 -10.82 -11.90 8.26
C LYS A 56 -11.60 -13.04 8.93
N ALA A 57 -10.91 -13.92 9.66
CA ALA A 57 -11.53 -15.02 10.40
C ALA A 57 -12.16 -14.59 11.74
N ALA A 58 -11.68 -13.48 12.33
CA ALA A 58 -12.17 -12.99 13.61
C ALA A 58 -13.56 -12.36 13.50
N SER A 59 -14.36 -12.47 14.56
CA SER A 59 -15.63 -11.76 14.69
C SER A 59 -15.42 -10.28 14.98
N ASP A 60 -16.41 -9.46 14.66
CA ASP A 60 -16.40 -8.01 14.83
C ASP A 60 -15.96 -7.57 16.23
N ALA A 61 -16.46 -8.24 17.28
CA ALA A 61 -16.12 -7.95 18.67
C ALA A 61 -14.64 -8.20 19.01
N LYS A 62 -13.99 -9.18 18.35
CA LYS A 62 -12.61 -9.59 18.66
C LYS A 62 -11.57 -8.99 17.74
N ARG A 63 -11.94 -8.43 16.57
CA ARG A 63 -10.99 -7.95 15.56
C ARG A 63 -10.00 -6.90 16.10
N LYS A 64 -10.44 -5.95 16.92
CA LYS A 64 -9.55 -4.95 17.52
C LYS A 64 -8.49 -5.58 18.42
N GLU A 65 -8.89 -6.55 19.24
CA GLU A 65 -7.99 -7.28 20.12
C GLU A 65 -7.02 -8.15 19.33
N VAL A 66 -7.51 -8.86 18.32
CA VAL A 66 -6.67 -9.64 17.39
C VAL A 66 -5.63 -8.76 16.72
N LEU A 67 -6.01 -7.58 16.21
CA LEU A 67 -5.06 -6.65 15.61
C LEU A 67 -3.97 -6.27 16.63
N LYS A 68 -4.35 -5.88 17.85
CA LYS A 68 -3.41 -5.46 18.89
C LYS A 68 -2.39 -6.57 19.23
N VAL A 69 -2.86 -7.80 19.40
CA VAL A 69 -1.99 -8.95 19.68
C VAL A 69 -1.04 -9.23 18.51
N GLU A 70 -1.54 -9.21 17.29
CA GLU A 70 -0.75 -9.52 16.10
C GLU A 70 0.25 -8.41 15.74
N LEU A 71 -0.04 -7.14 16.05
CA LEU A 71 0.91 -6.03 15.89
C LEU A 71 2.14 -6.20 16.80
N SER A 72 2.00 -6.81 17.98
CA SER A 72 3.14 -7.15 18.85
C SER A 72 4.14 -8.08 18.14
N ARG A 73 3.65 -9.03 17.34
CA ARG A 73 4.50 -9.93 16.54
C ARG A 73 5.25 -9.17 15.45
N LEU A 74 4.61 -8.18 14.83
CA LEU A 74 5.25 -7.31 13.85
C LEU A 74 6.29 -6.39 14.50
N GLN A 75 6.04 -5.89 15.72
CA GLN A 75 7.02 -5.13 16.50
C GLN A 75 8.23 -6.00 16.87
N GLN A 76 8.01 -7.24 17.30
CA GLN A 76 9.08 -8.19 17.60
C GLN A 76 9.97 -8.46 16.37
N PHE A 77 9.37 -8.62 15.18
CA PHE A 77 10.14 -8.73 13.94
C PHE A 77 11.11 -7.55 13.77
N PHE A 78 10.67 -6.31 14.00
CA PHE A 78 11.54 -5.14 13.90
C PHE A 78 12.58 -5.04 15.01
N GLN A 79 12.33 -5.59 16.21
CA GLN A 79 13.35 -5.71 17.25
C GLN A 79 14.50 -6.63 16.81
N GLU A 80 14.18 -7.72 16.10
CA GLU A 80 15.16 -8.68 15.59
C GLU A 80 15.91 -8.16 14.36
N VAL A 81 15.21 -7.64 13.34
CA VAL A 81 15.84 -7.26 12.06
C VAL A 81 16.40 -5.84 12.04
N LYS A 82 15.96 -4.98 12.97
CA LYS A 82 16.20 -3.53 13.10
C LYS A 82 15.78 -2.66 11.92
N LEU A 83 16.12 -3.06 10.69
CA LEU A 83 15.81 -2.35 9.45
C LEU A 83 15.34 -3.34 8.39
N CYS A 84 14.31 -2.95 7.65
CA CYS A 84 13.79 -3.67 6.51
C CYS A 84 13.48 -2.68 5.38
N ARG A 85 13.79 -3.03 4.13
CA ARG A 85 13.29 -2.28 2.97
C ARG A 85 11.84 -2.67 2.69
N LEU A 86 11.05 -1.73 2.19
CA LEU A 86 9.69 -2.04 1.79
C LEU A 86 9.66 -2.60 0.36
N PRO A 87 9.00 -3.77 0.14
CA PRO A 87 8.69 -4.33 -1.18
C PRO A 87 8.25 -3.30 -2.23
N LEU A 88 7.29 -2.47 -1.82
CA LEU A 88 6.61 -1.47 -2.63
C LEU A 88 7.57 -0.43 -3.24
N ASN A 89 8.64 -0.10 -2.51
CA ASN A 89 9.70 0.79 -2.97
C ASN A 89 10.97 0.51 -2.16
N PRO A 90 11.99 -0.13 -2.76
CA PRO A 90 13.23 -0.48 -2.07
C PRO A 90 13.99 0.73 -1.51
N ALA A 91 13.75 1.95 -2.01
CA ALA A 91 14.35 3.16 -1.44
C ALA A 91 13.80 3.51 -0.04
N LEU A 92 12.63 2.99 0.33
CA LEU A 92 12.02 3.18 1.63
C LEU A 92 12.56 2.14 2.62
N VAL A 93 13.22 2.62 3.67
CA VAL A 93 13.75 1.81 4.76
C VAL A 93 12.90 2.07 5.99
N VAL A 94 12.41 1.01 6.62
CA VAL A 94 11.56 1.07 7.81
C VAL A 94 12.23 0.39 8.99
N GLN A 95 12.05 0.94 10.18
CA GLN A 95 12.67 0.48 11.42
C GLN A 95 11.67 -0.06 12.46
N GLY A 96 10.38 0.04 12.17
CA GLY A 96 9.33 -0.28 13.11
C GLY A 96 7.95 0.08 12.57
N ILE A 97 6.97 0.04 13.47
CA ILE A 97 5.61 0.48 13.21
C ILE A 97 5.13 1.40 14.32
N GLU A 98 4.26 2.34 13.97
CA GLU A 98 3.44 3.08 14.92
C GLU A 98 2.12 2.34 15.12
N ALA A 99 2.05 1.52 16.17
CA ALA A 99 0.95 0.58 16.39
C ALA A 99 -0.41 1.28 16.52
N ASP A 100 -0.47 2.43 17.17
CA ASP A 100 -1.71 3.20 17.37
C ASP A 100 -2.29 3.76 16.06
N SER A 101 -1.43 3.98 15.06
CA SER A 101 -1.83 4.44 13.72
C SER A 101 -2.18 3.30 12.76
N CYS A 102 -1.90 2.05 13.15
CA CYS A 102 -2.28 0.85 12.40
C CYS A 102 -3.76 0.53 12.63
N SER A 103 -4.44 0.10 11.58
CA SER A 103 -5.87 -0.22 11.65
C SER A 103 -6.27 -1.18 10.53
N TYR A 104 -7.56 -1.41 10.35
CA TYR A 104 -8.10 -2.12 9.20
C TYR A 104 -9.28 -1.35 8.63
N PHE A 105 -9.49 -1.45 7.32
CA PHE A 105 -10.66 -0.89 6.66
C PHE A 105 -11.87 -1.83 6.86
N THR A 106 -13.07 -1.28 6.99
CA THR A 106 -14.30 -2.07 7.23
C THR A 106 -14.96 -2.61 5.95
N SER A 107 -14.24 -2.60 4.82
CA SER A 107 -14.68 -3.18 3.55
C SER A 107 -14.61 -4.72 3.58
N ASN A 108 -15.22 -5.39 2.58
CA ASN A 108 -15.40 -6.85 2.49
C ASN A 108 -14.17 -7.71 2.88
N ALA A 109 -12.96 -7.31 2.47
CA ALA A 109 -11.74 -8.08 2.71
C ALA A 109 -10.94 -7.66 3.96
N PHE A 110 -11.44 -6.71 4.75
CA PHE A 110 -10.71 -6.08 5.87
C PHE A 110 -9.23 -5.75 5.60
N PRO A 111 -8.89 -4.98 4.54
CA PRO A 111 -7.51 -4.59 4.27
C PRO A 111 -6.83 -3.98 5.49
N LEU A 112 -5.57 -4.35 5.73
CA LEU A 112 -4.77 -3.81 6.83
C LEU A 112 -4.20 -2.45 6.43
N LYS A 113 -4.29 -1.46 7.31
CA LYS A 113 -3.48 -0.25 7.26
C LYS A 113 -2.33 -0.41 8.23
N ILE A 114 -1.09 -0.37 7.73
CA ILE A 114 0.12 -0.40 8.54
C ILE A 114 0.83 0.93 8.41
N SER A 115 1.15 1.56 9.55
CA SER A 115 1.93 2.79 9.65
C SER A 115 3.36 2.42 10.02
N PHE A 116 4.26 2.39 9.04
CA PHE A 116 5.67 2.07 9.27
C PHE A 116 6.46 3.31 9.66
N THR A 117 7.37 3.17 10.63
CA THR A 117 8.31 4.24 11.00
C THR A 117 9.45 4.28 10.00
N ASN A 118 9.61 5.42 9.32
CA ASN A 118 10.66 5.62 8.33
C ASN A 118 12.03 5.78 9.03
N ALA A 119 13.04 5.05 8.57
CA ALA A 119 14.40 5.14 9.11
C ALA A 119 15.17 6.34 8.55
N ASN A 120 14.83 6.81 7.34
CA ASN A 120 15.59 7.84 6.61
C ASN A 120 15.05 9.26 6.85
N ALA A 121 13.80 9.40 7.30
CA ALA A 121 13.17 10.69 7.56
C ALA A 121 12.29 10.59 8.81
N PRO A 122 12.71 11.15 9.95
CA PRO A 122 11.95 11.09 11.20
C PRO A 122 10.58 11.77 11.12
N SER A 123 10.37 12.65 10.13
CA SER A 123 9.22 13.55 10.05
C SER A 123 7.96 12.94 9.40
N GLY A 124 7.93 11.64 9.08
CA GLY A 124 6.73 11.04 8.50
C GLY A 124 6.72 9.52 8.47
N ASN A 125 5.61 8.94 8.95
CA ASN A 125 5.34 7.51 8.83
C ASN A 125 4.92 7.14 7.40
N ILE A 126 5.30 5.95 6.97
CA ILE A 126 4.96 5.39 5.67
C ILE A 126 3.72 4.53 5.85
N ASN A 127 2.59 5.03 5.38
CA ASN A 127 1.32 4.31 5.44
C ASN A 127 1.15 3.40 4.22
N VAL A 128 0.89 2.11 4.48
CA VAL A 128 0.68 1.11 3.44
C VAL A 128 -0.60 0.34 3.75
N ILE A 129 -1.36 0.03 2.70
CA ILE A 129 -2.52 -0.84 2.75
C ILE A 129 -2.09 -2.22 2.27
N PHE A 130 -2.28 -3.25 3.10
CA PHE A 130 -2.07 -4.64 2.70
C PHE A 130 -3.42 -5.33 2.49
N LYS A 131 -3.59 -5.96 1.32
CA LYS A 131 -4.84 -6.57 0.87
C LYS A 131 -4.64 -8.07 0.71
N VAL A 132 -5.60 -8.86 1.20
CA VAL A 132 -5.69 -10.31 0.99
C VAL A 132 -7.07 -10.65 0.45
N GLY A 133 -7.12 -11.46 -0.62
CA GLY A 133 -8.32 -11.80 -1.37
C GLY A 133 -8.48 -11.06 -2.70
N ASP A 134 -7.65 -10.04 -2.96
CA ASP A 134 -7.69 -9.25 -4.20
C ASP A 134 -6.43 -9.49 -5.03
N ASP A 135 -6.62 -9.72 -6.33
CA ASP A 135 -5.52 -9.89 -7.27
C ASP A 135 -5.07 -8.55 -7.85
N LEU A 136 -4.03 -7.98 -7.23
CA LEU A 136 -3.50 -6.66 -7.59
C LEU A 136 -2.70 -6.62 -8.90
N ARG A 137 -2.57 -7.73 -9.63
CA ARG A 137 -1.84 -7.75 -10.91
C ARG A 137 -2.49 -6.84 -11.96
N GLN A 138 -3.82 -6.75 -11.97
CA GLN A 138 -4.54 -5.86 -12.88
C GLN A 138 -4.31 -4.39 -12.51
N ASP A 139 -4.45 -4.04 -11.23
CA ASP A 139 -4.16 -2.69 -10.72
C ASP A 139 -2.74 -2.25 -11.06
N MET A 140 -1.76 -3.15 -10.89
CA MET A 140 -0.37 -2.88 -11.26
C MET A 140 -0.23 -2.54 -12.74
N LEU A 141 -0.83 -3.32 -13.63
CA LEU A 141 -0.76 -3.07 -15.08
C LEU A 141 -1.40 -1.72 -15.44
N VAL A 142 -2.58 -1.43 -14.90
CA VAL A 142 -3.27 -0.15 -15.13
C VAL A 142 -2.42 1.02 -14.65
N LEU A 143 -1.84 0.93 -13.46
CA LEU A 143 -0.96 1.98 -12.94
C LEU A 143 0.32 2.16 -13.76
N GLN A 144 0.85 1.09 -14.38
CA GLN A 144 1.97 1.24 -15.32
C GLN A 144 1.55 1.97 -16.59
N ILE A 145 0.38 1.68 -17.14
CA ILE A 145 -0.16 2.40 -18.30
C ILE A 145 -0.35 3.88 -17.97
N ILE A 146 -0.92 4.19 -16.80
CA ILE A 146 -1.09 5.58 -16.34
C ILE A 146 0.26 6.30 -16.23
N ARG A 147 1.34 5.64 -15.77
CA ARG A 147 2.70 6.25 -15.75
C ARG A 147 3.22 6.58 -17.15
N VAL A 148 2.93 5.72 -18.12
CA VAL A 148 3.31 5.96 -19.51
C VAL A 148 2.52 7.15 -20.06
N MET A 149 1.22 7.21 -19.81
CA MET A 149 0.37 8.35 -20.21
C MET A 149 0.84 9.67 -19.60
N ASP A 150 1.10 9.67 -18.30
CA ASP A 150 1.63 10.83 -17.55
C ASP A 150 2.97 11.30 -18.13
N SER A 151 3.89 10.37 -18.43
CA SER A 151 5.15 10.71 -19.10
C SER A 151 4.95 11.32 -20.49
N ILE A 152 3.96 10.88 -21.26
CA ILE A 152 3.67 11.44 -22.59
C ILE A 152 3.10 12.85 -22.45
N TRP A 153 2.14 13.07 -21.54
CA TRP A 153 1.57 14.38 -21.30
C TRP A 153 2.63 15.39 -20.87
N LEU A 154 3.51 15.01 -19.93
CA LEU A 154 4.60 15.88 -19.47
C LEU A 154 5.58 16.23 -20.60
N GLN A 155 5.86 15.31 -21.53
CA GLN A 155 6.72 15.57 -22.69
C GLN A 155 6.10 16.59 -23.66
N GLU A 156 4.78 16.60 -23.77
CA GLU A 156 4.01 17.57 -24.57
C GLU A 156 3.72 18.88 -23.81
N GLY A 157 4.27 19.06 -22.60
CA GLY A 157 4.07 20.24 -21.77
C GLY A 157 2.71 20.30 -21.06
N LEU A 158 2.02 19.16 -20.94
CA LEU A 158 0.75 19.02 -20.23
C LEU A 158 1.00 18.36 -18.85
N ASP A 159 0.95 19.15 -17.79
CA ASP A 159 0.95 18.63 -16.42
C ASP A 159 -0.50 18.39 -15.94
N MET A 160 -0.92 17.14 -15.99
CA MET A 160 -2.26 16.72 -15.56
C MET A 160 -2.36 16.50 -14.04
N GLN A 161 -1.29 16.78 -13.27
CA GLN A 161 -1.23 16.65 -11.81
C GLN A 161 -1.64 15.26 -11.30
N MET A 162 -1.25 14.21 -12.02
CA MET A 162 -1.65 12.84 -11.73
C MET A 162 -1.00 12.31 -10.44
N ILE A 163 -1.82 11.87 -9.49
CA ILE A 163 -1.33 11.16 -8.29
C ILE A 163 -1.25 9.65 -8.58
N ILE A 164 -0.07 9.19 -8.99
CA ILE A 164 0.16 7.77 -9.31
C ILE A 164 0.78 7.04 -8.12
N TYR A 165 -0.08 6.49 -7.26
CA TYR A 165 0.34 5.68 -6.12
C TYR A 165 0.97 4.34 -6.56
N ARG A 166 1.76 3.73 -5.67
CA ARG A 166 2.37 2.42 -5.92
C ARG A 166 1.41 1.30 -5.53
N CYS A 167 1.40 0.25 -6.33
CA CYS A 167 0.71 -1.00 -6.07
C CYS A 167 1.66 -2.15 -6.41
N LEU A 168 1.68 -3.18 -5.58
CA LEU A 168 2.54 -4.33 -5.76
C LEU A 168 1.84 -5.59 -5.25
N SER A 169 1.54 -6.51 -6.15
CA SER A 169 1.22 -7.90 -5.79
C SER A 169 2.43 -8.49 -5.08
N THR A 170 2.22 -9.28 -4.03
CA THR A 170 3.28 -9.98 -3.28
C THR A 170 2.99 -11.47 -3.14
N GLY A 171 1.97 -11.96 -3.83
CA GLY A 171 1.58 -13.36 -3.87
C GLY A 171 0.22 -13.54 -4.55
N LYS A 172 -0.29 -14.77 -4.54
CA LYS A 172 -1.59 -15.09 -5.12
C LYS A 172 -2.71 -14.42 -4.31
N GLY A 173 -3.40 -13.46 -4.91
CA GLY A 173 -4.53 -12.77 -4.27
C GLY A 173 -4.10 -11.91 -3.08
N GLN A 174 -2.86 -11.41 -3.06
CA GLN A 174 -2.41 -10.47 -2.03
C GLN A 174 -1.43 -9.43 -2.55
N GLY A 175 -1.33 -8.31 -1.83
CA GLY A 175 -0.28 -7.33 -2.06
C GLY A 175 -0.44 -6.04 -1.28
N LEU A 176 0.45 -5.10 -1.61
CA LEU A 176 0.62 -3.81 -0.96
C LEU A 176 0.17 -2.68 -1.88
N VAL A 177 -0.49 -1.68 -1.29
CA VAL A 177 -0.89 -0.43 -1.95
C VAL A 177 -0.42 0.73 -1.11
N GLN A 178 0.22 1.71 -1.74
CA GLN A 178 0.63 2.93 -1.06
C GLN A 178 -0.60 3.71 -0.63
N MET A 179 -0.65 4.12 0.64
CA MET A 179 -1.69 5.03 1.09
C MET A 179 -1.31 6.46 0.68
N VAL A 180 -2.21 7.13 -0.03
CA VAL A 180 -2.06 8.56 -0.34
C VAL A 180 -2.40 9.35 0.93
N PRO A 181 -1.50 10.21 1.42
CA PRO A 181 -1.76 11.05 2.59
C PRO A 181 -2.90 12.03 2.30
N ASP A 182 -3.62 12.43 3.35
CA ASP A 182 -4.68 13.46 3.30
C ASP A 182 -5.79 13.22 2.25
N ALA A 183 -5.93 11.98 1.79
CA ALA A 183 -6.96 11.57 0.85
C ALA A 183 -8.21 11.06 1.57
N THR A 184 -9.38 11.40 1.03
CA THR A 184 -10.67 10.85 1.44
C THR A 184 -11.45 10.35 0.22
N THR A 185 -12.36 9.41 0.41
CA THR A 185 -13.17 8.90 -0.70
C THR A 185 -14.34 9.83 -0.98
N LEU A 186 -14.70 9.99 -2.25
CA LEU A 186 -15.91 10.73 -2.64
C LEU A 186 -17.16 10.20 -1.92
N ALA A 187 -17.27 8.88 -1.76
CA ALA A 187 -18.36 8.26 -1.02
C ALA A 187 -18.44 8.74 0.44
N LYS A 188 -17.30 8.96 1.11
CA LYS A 188 -17.26 9.51 2.47
C LYS A 188 -17.70 10.98 2.46
N ILE A 189 -17.18 11.80 1.54
CA ILE A 189 -17.59 13.21 1.37
C ILE A 189 -19.11 13.31 1.17
N HIS A 190 -19.69 12.47 0.32
CA HIS A 190 -21.13 12.50 0.09
C HIS A 190 -21.94 12.09 1.32
N ARG A 191 -21.49 11.09 2.09
CA ARG A 191 -22.17 10.68 3.33
C ARG A 191 -22.21 11.78 4.38
N GLU A 192 -21.18 12.62 4.46
CA GLU A 192 -21.16 13.79 5.35
C GLU A 192 -22.31 14.78 5.04
N SER A 193 -22.81 14.77 3.80
CA SER A 193 -23.97 15.57 3.36
C SER A 193 -25.33 14.84 3.48
N GLY A 194 -25.36 13.67 4.15
CA GLY A 194 -26.54 12.85 4.40
C GLY A 194 -26.86 11.83 3.29
N LEU A 195 -27.99 11.12 3.43
CA LEU A 195 -28.38 10.00 2.56
C LEU A 195 -28.48 10.37 1.06
N ILE A 196 -28.89 11.60 0.76
CA ILE A 196 -29.02 12.17 -0.59
C ILE A 196 -27.78 12.97 -1.04
N GLY A 197 -26.67 12.90 -0.29
CA GLY A 197 -25.43 13.60 -0.60
C GLY A 197 -24.88 13.38 -2.02
N PRO A 198 -24.95 12.15 -2.60
CA PRO A 198 -24.56 11.93 -4.00
C PRO A 198 -25.41 12.68 -5.02
N LEU A 199 -26.68 12.99 -4.69
CA LEU A 199 -27.62 13.68 -5.58
C LEU A 199 -27.54 15.21 -5.46
N LYS A 200 -26.80 15.72 -4.47
CA LYS A 200 -26.60 17.15 -4.25
C LYS A 200 -25.40 17.64 -5.07
N GLU A 201 -25.66 18.48 -6.06
CA GLU A 201 -24.65 19.02 -7.00
C GLU A 201 -23.48 19.76 -6.31
N ASN A 202 -23.73 20.37 -5.13
CA ASN A 202 -22.74 21.22 -4.46
C ASN A 202 -21.96 20.55 -3.32
N THR A 203 -22.09 19.23 -3.15
CA THR A 203 -21.48 18.52 -2.01
C THR A 203 -19.95 18.61 -1.99
N ILE A 204 -19.32 18.38 -3.14
CA ILE A 204 -17.85 18.44 -3.28
C ILE A 204 -17.36 19.88 -3.08
N LYS A 205 -18.02 20.86 -3.69
CA LYS A 205 -17.69 22.29 -3.54
C LYS A 205 -17.75 22.76 -2.09
N LYS A 206 -18.78 22.34 -1.35
CA LYS A 206 -18.93 22.66 0.08
C LYS A 206 -17.83 22.01 0.92
N TRP A 207 -17.46 20.78 0.59
CA TRP A 207 -16.37 20.08 1.27
C TRP A 207 -15.03 20.81 1.10
N PHE A 208 -14.69 21.23 -0.13
CA PHE A 208 -13.49 22.02 -0.39
C PHE A 208 -13.51 23.37 0.34
N ARG A 209 -14.62 24.12 0.31
CA ARG A 209 -14.73 25.39 1.06
C ARG A 209 -14.58 25.23 2.57
N HIS A 210 -15.01 24.10 3.11
CA HIS A 210 -14.85 23.81 4.53
C HIS A 210 -13.38 23.56 4.91
N HIS A 211 -12.62 22.89 4.05
CA HIS A 211 -11.20 22.59 4.27
C HIS A 211 -10.26 23.73 3.84
N HIS A 212 -10.73 24.61 2.96
CA HIS A 212 -10.00 25.78 2.47
C HIS A 212 -10.83 27.07 2.70
N PRO A 213 -10.86 27.60 3.95
CA PRO A 213 -11.70 28.76 4.29
C PRO A 213 -11.25 30.06 3.61
N LEU A 214 -9.97 30.15 3.26
CA LEU A 214 -9.39 31.29 2.55
C LEU A 214 -9.64 31.16 1.05
N GLU A 215 -10.18 32.21 0.43
CA GLU A 215 -10.53 32.20 -0.99
C GLU A 215 -9.31 31.95 -1.90
N SER A 216 -8.12 32.44 -1.52
CA SER A 216 -6.88 32.17 -2.25
C SER A 216 -6.51 30.69 -2.26
N SER A 217 -6.62 30.02 -1.11
CA SER A 217 -6.34 28.58 -0.99
C SER A 217 -7.40 27.75 -1.73
N TYR A 218 -8.66 28.17 -1.69
CA TYR A 218 -9.72 27.51 -2.44
C TYR A 218 -9.53 27.64 -3.96
N GLN A 219 -9.11 28.82 -4.44
CA GLN A 219 -8.80 29.04 -5.85
C GLN A 219 -7.62 28.19 -6.30
N GLU A 220 -6.56 28.10 -5.50
CA GLU A 220 -5.37 27.27 -5.80
C GLU A 220 -5.70 25.78 -5.96
N VAL A 221 -6.63 25.24 -5.15
CA VAL A 221 -7.03 23.81 -5.25
C VAL A 221 -8.14 23.54 -6.29
N THR A 222 -8.67 24.58 -6.94
CA THR A 222 -9.74 24.44 -7.95
C THR A 222 -9.38 24.99 -9.33
N SER A 223 -8.24 25.66 -9.47
CA SER A 223 -7.62 26.07 -10.74
C SER A 223 -6.95 24.89 -11.44
#